data_AF-A0A1W9JFA1-F1
#
_entry.id   AF-A0A1W9JFA1-F1
#
_cell.length_a   1.000
_cell.length_b   1.000
_cell.length_c   1.000
_cell.angle_alpha   90.00
_cell.angle_beta   90.00
_cell.angle_gamma   90.00
#
_symmetry.space_group_name_H-M   'P 1'
#
loop_
_entity.id
_entity.type
_entity.pdbx_description
1 polymer ?
#
loop_
_entity_poly.entity_id
_entity_poly.type
_entity_poly.pdbx_seq_one_letter_code
_entity_poly.pdbx_strand_id
1 'polypeptide(L)'
;MLDKLRQIAARLKAEFVFYQRLQKHPQTPKLAKALLWLAIGYVLMPFDLIPDFIPIIGQLDEMVIIPILLYCALKLTPQAVVAECRSE
;
A
#
# COMPACT_ATOMS: atom_id res chain seq x y z
N MET A 1 2.33 -2.68 -26.73
CA MET A 1 1.41 -2.23 -25.66
C MET A 1 1.33 -3.25 -24.52
N LEU A 2 1.18 -4.55 -24.85
CA LEU A 2 1.16 -5.65 -23.88
C LEU A 2 2.45 -5.78 -23.04
N ASP A 3 3.63 -5.53 -23.61
CA ASP A 3 4.90 -5.58 -22.84
C ASP A 3 5.00 -4.48 -21.78
N LYS A 4 4.47 -3.29 -22.05
CA LYS A 4 4.39 -2.21 -21.05
C LYS A 4 3.46 -2.62 -19.90
N LEU A 5 2.30 -3.21 -20.20
CA LEU A 5 1.36 -3.70 -19.18
C LEU A 5 1.98 -4.81 -18.34
N ARG A 6 2.73 -5.75 -18.95
CA ARG A 6 3.48 -6.78 -18.22
C ARG A 6 4.55 -6.19 -17.30
N GLN A 7 5.30 -5.18 -17.76
CA GLN A 7 6.30 -4.49 -16.94
C GLN A 7 5.65 -3.75 -15.76
N ILE A 8 4.51 -3.10 -15.99
CA ILE A 8 3.74 -2.43 -14.92
C ILE A 8 3.24 -3.47 -13.91
N ALA A 9 2.63 -4.56 -14.37
CA ALA A 9 2.18 -5.64 -13.49
C ALA A 9 3.33 -6.28 -12.69
N ALA A 10 4.49 -6.46 -13.32
CA ALA A 10 5.69 -6.97 -12.64
C ALA A 10 6.21 -6.00 -11.57
N ARG A 11 6.21 -4.69 -11.84
CA ARG A 11 6.57 -3.67 -10.85
C ARG A 11 5.59 -3.63 -9.68
N LEU A 12 4.28 -3.62 -9.97
CA LEU A 12 3.25 -3.65 -8.95
C LEU A 12 3.36 -4.91 -8.08
N LYS A 13 3.63 -6.07 -8.68
CA LYS A 13 3.85 -7.31 -7.95
C LYS A 13 5.07 -7.22 -7.04
N ALA A 14 6.18 -6.65 -7.52
CA ALA A 14 7.39 -6.45 -6.72
C ALA A 14 7.14 -5.48 -5.55
N GLU A 15 6.42 -4.38 -5.77
CA GLU A 15 6.01 -3.46 -4.71
C GLU A 15 5.11 -4.15 -3.68
N PHE A 16 4.15 -4.97 -4.12
CA PHE A 16 3.27 -5.69 -3.21
C PHE A 16 4.05 -6.68 -2.33
N VAL A 17 4.99 -7.42 -2.91
CA VAL A 17 5.89 -8.32 -2.18
C VAL A 17 6.76 -7.52 -1.20
N PHE A 18 7.28 -6.37 -1.61
CA PHE A 18 8.04 -5.47 -0.74
C PHE A 18 7.21 -5.03 0.47
N TYR A 19 5.97 -4.55 0.26
CA TYR A 19 5.09 -4.14 1.37
C TYR A 19 4.71 -5.32 2.28
N GLN A 20 4.51 -6.51 1.70
CA GLN A 20 4.22 -7.73 2.46
C GLN A 20 5.41 -8.14 3.35
N ARG A 21 6.64 -8.03 2.84
CA ARG A 21 7.87 -8.25 3.62
C ARG A 21 8.03 -7.19 4.70
N LEU A 22 7.81 -5.92 4.36
CA LEU A 22 7.83 -4.80 5.30
C LEU A 22 6.85 -5.04 6.46
N GLN A 23 5.65 -5.54 6.18
CA GLN A 23 4.66 -5.86 7.22
C GLN A 23 5.12 -6.99 8.15
N LYS A 24 5.74 -8.04 7.58
CA LYS A 24 6.26 -9.19 8.32
C LYS A 24 7.53 -8.87 9.11
N HIS A 25 8.26 -7.82 8.72
CA HIS A 25 9.53 -7.49 9.34
C HIS A 25 9.33 -7.08 10.83
N PRO A 26 10.12 -7.63 11.76
CA PRO A 26 9.98 -7.37 13.19
C PRO A 26 10.36 -5.94 13.58
N GLN A 27 11.27 -5.30 12.84
CA GLN A 27 11.69 -3.92 13.08
C GLN A 27 10.75 -2.86 12.49
N THR A 28 9.70 -3.27 11.78
CA THR A 28 8.72 -2.30 11.24
C THR A 28 7.91 -1.70 12.38
N PRO A 29 7.84 -0.36 12.49
CA PRO A 29 7.16 0.29 13.60
C PRO A 29 5.68 -0.09 13.65
N LYS A 30 5.14 -0.22 14.86
CA LYS A 30 3.74 -0.58 15.09
C LYS A 30 2.76 0.32 14.34
N LEU A 31 3.09 1.61 14.20
CA LEU A 31 2.33 2.57 13.41
C LEU A 31 2.30 2.22 11.90
N ALA A 32 3.44 1.84 11.31
CA ALA A 32 3.47 1.40 9.92
C ALA A 32 2.69 0.09 9.71
N LYS A 33 2.75 -0.84 10.68
CA LYS A 33 1.91 -2.05 10.66
C LYS A 33 0.42 -1.72 10.77
N ALA A 34 0.04 -0.76 11.60
CA ALA A 34 -1.34 -0.30 11.72
C ALA A 34 -1.84 0.34 10.42
N LEU A 35 -1.03 1.18 9.76
CA LEU A 35 -1.38 1.77 8.46
C LEU A 35 -1.53 0.72 7.35
N LEU A 36 -0.64 -0.30 7.32
CA LEU A 36 -0.77 -1.41 6.37
C LEU A 36 -2.01 -2.26 6.66
N TRP A 37 -2.33 -2.51 7.93
CA TRP A 37 -3.57 -3.17 8.31
C TRP A 37 -4.80 -2.34 7.95
N LEU A 38 -4.71 -1.01 8.03
CA LEU A 38 -5.78 -0.11 7.64
C LEU A 38 -5.96 -0.11 6.11
N ALA A 39 -4.87 -0.13 5.34
CA ALA A 39 -4.93 -0.28 3.89
C ALA A 39 -5.49 -1.64 3.45
N ILE A 40 -5.06 -2.74 4.09
CA ILE A 40 -5.60 -4.09 3.82
C ILE A 40 -7.06 -4.17 4.26
N GLY A 41 -7.37 -3.63 5.43
CA GLY A 41 -8.73 -3.53 5.97
C GLY A 41 -9.63 -2.76 5.02
N TYR A 42 -9.15 -1.67 4.44
CA TYR A 42 -9.85 -0.87 3.43
C TYR A 42 -10.12 -1.68 2.15
N VAL A 43 -9.12 -2.37 1.60
CA VAL A 43 -9.27 -3.21 0.38
C VAL A 43 -10.16 -4.44 0.62
N LEU A 44 -10.12 -5.03 1.82
CA LEU A 44 -10.94 -6.19 2.19
C LEU A 44 -12.31 -5.79 2.74
N MET A 45 -12.56 -4.52 3.03
CA MET A 45 -13.85 -4.06 3.54
C MET A 45 -14.87 -4.18 2.39
N PRO A 46 -15.97 -4.95 2.57
CA PRO A 46 -17.03 -5.06 1.57
C PRO A 46 -17.92 -3.80 1.51
N PHE A 47 -17.44 -2.68 2.07
CA PHE A 47 -18.18 -1.45 2.30
C PHE A 47 -17.28 -0.28 1.86
N ASP A 48 -17.66 0.40 0.79
CA ASP A 48 -17.08 1.70 0.46
C ASP A 48 -17.36 2.67 1.61
N LEU A 49 -16.31 3.20 2.25
CA LEU A 49 -16.42 4.19 3.32
C LEU A 49 -17.14 5.47 2.83
N ILE A 50 -17.12 5.70 1.52
CA ILE A 50 -17.94 6.68 0.82
C ILE A 50 -19.03 5.90 0.09
N PRO A 51 -20.23 5.77 0.66
CA PRO A 51 -21.35 5.24 -0.12
C PRO A 51 -21.47 6.04 -1.43
N ASP A 52 -21.96 5.41 -2.50
CA ASP A 52 -22.18 5.96 -3.86
C ASP A 52 -22.95 7.31 -3.95
N PHE A 53 -23.24 7.94 -2.81
CA PHE A 53 -23.84 9.26 -2.65
C PHE A 53 -22.95 10.45 -3.08
N ILE A 54 -21.64 10.27 -3.26
CA ILE A 54 -20.76 11.32 -3.78
C ILE A 54 -20.04 10.83 -5.04
N PRO A 55 -20.67 10.92 -6.22
CA PRO A 55 -20.19 10.32 -7.47
C PRO A 55 -18.83 10.85 -7.99
N ILE A 56 -18.22 11.81 -7.30
CA ILE A 56 -16.92 12.41 -7.65
C ILE A 56 -15.84 12.11 -6.58
N ILE A 57 -16.22 11.82 -5.33
CA ILE A 57 -15.29 11.62 -4.21
C ILE A 57 -15.00 10.12 -3.99
N GLY A 58 -15.98 9.24 -4.22
CA GLY A 58 -15.82 7.78 -4.01
C GLY A 58 -14.69 7.13 -4.83
N GLN A 59 -14.50 7.54 -6.09
CA GLN A 59 -13.42 7.00 -6.95
C GLN A 59 -12.05 7.61 -6.68
N LEU A 60 -11.99 8.84 -6.15
CA LEU A 60 -10.73 9.51 -5.86
C LEU A 60 -10.07 8.93 -4.61
N ASP A 61 -10.87 8.51 -3.63
CA ASP A 61 -10.37 8.03 -2.36
C ASP A 61 -9.57 6.73 -2.51
N GLU A 62 -10.02 5.73 -3.27
CA GLU A 62 -9.22 4.51 -3.49
C GLU A 62 -7.86 4.80 -4.16
N MET A 63 -7.83 5.75 -5.11
CA MET A 63 -6.61 6.12 -5.82
C MET A 63 -5.67 7.02 -5.02
N VAL A 64 -6.15 7.67 -3.95
CA VAL A 64 -5.38 8.67 -3.18
C VAL A 64 -5.10 8.20 -1.75
N ILE A 65 -6.06 7.62 -1.04
CA ILE A 65 -5.90 7.09 0.32
C ILE A 65 -4.88 5.96 0.36
N ILE A 66 -4.95 5.00 -0.57
CA ILE A 66 -4.02 3.87 -0.60
C ILE A 66 -2.57 4.35 -0.74
N PRO A 67 -2.20 5.18 -1.75
CA PRO A 67 -0.82 5.67 -1.86
C PRO A 67 -0.43 6.58 -0.70
N ILE A 68 -1.33 7.37 -0.12
CA ILE A 68 -1.02 8.18 1.07
C ILE A 68 -0.71 7.29 2.28
N LEU A 69 -1.51 6.24 2.53
CA LEU A 69 -1.27 5.29 3.62
C LEU A 69 0.06 4.56 3.43
N LEU A 70 0.35 4.10 2.21
CA LEU A 70 1.62 3.47 1.88
C LEU A 70 2.80 4.44 2.01
N TYR A 71 2.63 5.70 1.58
CA TYR A 71 3.62 6.76 1.73
C TYR A 71 3.90 7.07 3.21
N CYS A 72 2.86 7.21 4.02
CA CYS A 72 2.99 7.40 5.47
C CYS A 72 3.65 6.19 6.15
N ALA A 73 3.29 4.97 5.75
CA ALA A 73 3.92 3.75 6.26
C ALA A 73 5.42 3.73 5.91
N LEU A 74 5.80 4.07 4.68
CA LEU A 74 7.20 4.20 4.26
C LEU A 74 7.93 5.30 5.01
N LYS A 75 7.32 6.47 5.17
CA LYS A 75 7.91 7.62 5.87
C LYS A 75 8.14 7.33 7.35
N LEU A 76 7.25 6.56 7.97
CA LEU A 76 7.40 6.10 9.35
C LEU A 76 8.39 4.95 9.49
N THR A 77 8.61 4.17 8.41
CA THR A 77 9.53 3.03 8.45
C THR A 77 10.98 3.52 8.33
N PRO A 78 11.89 3.10 9.22
CA PRO A 78 13.29 3.50 9.14
C PRO A 78 13.90 3.12 7.80
N GLN A 79 14.72 4.02 7.22
CA GLN A 79 15.39 3.77 5.93
C GLN A 79 16.23 2.49 5.92
N ALA A 80 16.78 2.08 7.08
CA ALA A 80 17.49 0.82 7.24
C ALA A 80 16.63 -0.40 6.87
N VAL A 81 15.38 -0.45 7.35
CA VAL A 81 14.43 -1.54 7.06
C VAL A 81 13.96 -1.50 5.60
N VAL A 82 13.76 -0.30 5.06
CA VAL A 82 13.39 -0.11 3.65
C VAL A 82 14.52 -0.57 2.72
N ALA A 83 15.77 -0.25 3.06
CA ALA A 83 16.94 -0.68 2.30
C ALA A 83 17.09 -2.21 2.33
N GLU A 84 16.97 -2.82 3.51
CA GLU A 84 17.05 -4.27 3.71
C GLU A 84 15.95 -5.02 2.93
N CYS A 85 14.70 -4.57 3.02
CA CYS A 85 13.59 -5.16 2.26
C CYS A 85 13.66 -4.93 0.75
N ARG A 86 14.41 -3.92 0.28
CA ARG A 86 14.60 -3.62 -1.15
C ARG A 86 15.85 -4.29 -1.74
N SER A 87 16.79 -4.72 -0.90
CA SER A 87 17.98 -5.47 -1.30
C SER A 87 17.76 -6.99 -1.45
N GLU A 88 16.61 -7.52 -1.01
CA GLU A 88 16.18 -8.92 -1.17
C GLU A 88 15.01 -9.10 -2.16
#